data_AF-A0A7K0VWE9-F1
#
_entry.id   AF-A0A7K0VWE9-F1
#
_cell.length_a   1.000
_cell.length_b   1.000
_cell.length_c   1.000
_cell.angle_alpha   90.00
_cell.angle_beta   90.00
_cell.angle_gamma   90.00
#
_symmetry.space_group_name_H-M   'P 1'
#
loop_
_entity.id
_entity.type
_entity.pdbx_description
1 polymer ?
#
loop_
_entity_poly.entity_id
_entity_poly.type
_entity_poly.pdbx_seq_one_letter_code
_entity_poly.pdbx_strand_id
1 'polypeptide(L)'
;VATDDVLLPLYPEQSDLSGAKERLTLFLQQYWGGPTTYSDERGHPRLRQRHFPFVIGELERDRWMVHMMAAVDELSPNETVRQQLTEYMTMASTAMINSPSQTI
;
A
#
# COMPACT_ATOMS: atom_id res chain seq x y z
N VAL A 1 3.19 -10.26 1.96
CA VAL A 1 3.35 -9.43 3.18
C VAL A 1 3.45 -10.26 4.46
N ALA A 2 2.47 -11.10 4.81
CA ALA A 2 2.48 -11.85 6.09
C ALA A 2 3.71 -12.76 6.30
N THR A 3 4.40 -13.12 5.22
CA THR A 3 5.63 -13.94 5.22
C THR A 3 6.86 -13.16 4.77
N ASP A 4 6.75 -11.84 4.60
CA ASP A 4 7.83 -10.97 4.15
C ASP A 4 8.57 -10.41 5.37
N ASP A 5 9.84 -10.78 5.50
CA ASP A 5 10.74 -10.40 6.59
C ASP A 5 11.07 -8.90 6.64
N VAL A 6 10.95 -8.19 5.52
CA VAL A 6 11.14 -6.73 5.46
C VAL A 6 9.86 -6.01 5.85
N LEU A 7 8.72 -6.45 5.33
CA LEU A 7 7.46 -5.73 5.50
C LEU A 7 6.74 -6.05 6.80
N LEU A 8 6.69 -7.31 7.22
CA LEU A 8 5.92 -7.72 8.40
C LEU A 8 6.29 -6.92 9.66
N PRO A 9 7.59 -6.64 9.96
CA PRO A 9 7.97 -5.84 11.11
C PRO A 9 7.39 -4.41 11.14
N LEU A 10 6.99 -3.85 9.98
CA LEU A 10 6.39 -2.52 9.90
C LEU A 10 4.92 -2.50 10.35
N TYR A 11 4.25 -3.64 10.40
CA TYR A 11 2.86 -3.72 10.83
C TYR A 11 2.79 -3.85 12.35
N PRO A 12 2.10 -2.96 13.08
CA PRO A 12 1.97 -3.09 14.54
C PRO A 12 1.26 -4.38 14.98
N GLU A 13 0.27 -4.82 14.19
CA GLU A 13 -0.56 -5.98 14.45
C GLU A 13 -0.03 -7.21 13.68
N GLN A 14 1.23 -7.60 13.88
CA GLN A 14 1.89 -8.65 13.06
C GLN A 14 1.16 -10.00 13.06
N SER A 15 0.50 -10.35 14.17
CA SER A 15 -0.27 -11.60 14.31
C SER A 15 -1.61 -11.57 13.56
N ASP A 16 -2.11 -10.39 13.19
CA ASP A 16 -3.37 -10.23 12.45
C ASP A 16 -3.34 -8.97 11.57
N LEU A 17 -3.19 -9.17 10.27
CA LEU A 17 -3.17 -8.08 9.30
C LEU A 17 -4.57 -7.66 8.82
N SER A 18 -5.66 -8.20 9.40
CA SER A 18 -7.05 -7.95 8.99
C SER A 18 -7.37 -6.46 8.92
N GLY A 19 -7.06 -5.70 9.98
CA GLY A 19 -7.32 -4.27 10.03
C GLY A 19 -6.51 -3.46 9.01
N ALA A 20 -5.27 -3.86 8.73
CA ALA A 20 -4.47 -3.21 7.69
C ALA A 20 -5.03 -3.48 6.28
N LYS A 21 -5.43 -4.74 6.03
CA LYS A 21 -6.08 -5.16 4.78
C LYS A 21 -7.41 -4.43 4.54
N GLU A 22 -8.24 -4.32 5.56
CA GLU A 22 -9.52 -3.62 5.50
C GLU A 22 -9.32 -2.15 5.12
N ARG A 23 -8.43 -1.45 5.81
CA ARG A 23 -8.15 -0.02 5.55
C ARG A 23 -7.63 0.22 4.13
N LEU A 24 -6.80 -0.67 3.59
CA LEU A 24 -6.34 -0.59 2.21
C LEU A 24 -7.49 -0.84 1.22
N THR A 25 -8.32 -1.85 1.49
CA THR A 25 -9.50 -2.16 0.67
C THR A 25 -10.45 -0.96 0.58
N LEU A 26 -10.84 -0.40 1.72
CA LEU A 26 -11.74 0.75 1.79
C LEU A 26 -11.12 1.98 1.09
N PHE A 27 -9.82 2.19 1.28
CA PHE A 27 -9.12 3.28 0.61
C PHE A 27 -9.14 3.13 -0.91
N LEU A 28 -8.77 1.97 -1.45
CA LEU A 28 -8.73 1.73 -2.90
C LEU A 28 -10.12 1.75 -3.52
N GLN A 29 -11.12 1.21 -2.83
CA GLN A 29 -12.52 1.30 -3.23
C GLN A 29 -12.92 2.77 -3.44
N GLN A 30 -12.69 3.61 -2.43
CA GLN A 30 -13.03 5.03 -2.51
C GLN A 30 -12.19 5.75 -3.57
N TYR A 31 -10.89 5.47 -3.65
CA TYR A 31 -9.99 6.12 -4.60
C TYR A 31 -10.44 5.94 -6.05
N TRP A 32 -10.93 4.75 -6.39
CA TRP A 32 -11.43 4.43 -7.74
C TRP A 32 -12.93 4.75 -7.94
N GLY A 33 -13.52 5.61 -7.09
CA GLY A 33 -14.88 6.13 -7.28
C GLY A 33 -15.99 5.29 -6.65
N GLY A 34 -15.66 4.33 -5.79
CA GLY A 34 -16.61 3.60 -4.97
C GLY A 34 -17.12 4.41 -3.75
N PRO A 35 -17.78 3.74 -2.80
CA PRO A 35 -18.25 4.34 -1.55
C PRO A 35 -17.20 5.12 -0.76
N THR A 36 -17.64 6.12 0.00
CA THR A 36 -16.80 7.01 0.83
C THR A 36 -16.46 6.44 2.22
N THR A 37 -16.69 5.15 2.43
CA THR A 37 -16.58 4.48 3.74
C THR A 37 -15.23 4.74 4.43
N TYR A 38 -14.13 4.77 3.68
CA TYR A 38 -12.83 5.13 4.26
C TYR A 38 -12.82 6.53 4.87
N SER A 39 -13.28 7.53 4.13
CA SER A 39 -13.37 8.91 4.61
C SER A 39 -14.38 9.05 5.76
N ASP A 40 -15.49 8.33 5.71
CA ASP A 40 -16.53 8.40 6.73
C ASP A 40 -16.03 7.84 8.07
N GLU A 41 -15.25 6.76 8.05
CA GLU A 41 -14.70 6.13 9.26
C GLU A 41 -13.40 6.76 9.74
N ARG A 42 -12.57 7.25 8.81
CA ARG A 42 -11.18 7.64 9.11
C ARG A 42 -10.91 9.12 8.87
N GLY A 43 -11.84 9.86 8.28
CA GLY A 43 -11.59 11.21 7.79
C GLY A 43 -10.61 11.26 6.61
N HIS A 44 -10.11 12.46 6.33
CA HIS A 44 -9.24 12.73 5.18
C HIS A 44 -8.02 11.77 5.13
N PRO A 45 -7.68 11.18 3.96
CA PRO A 45 -6.64 10.15 3.87
C PRO A 45 -5.27 10.53 4.41
N ARG A 46 -4.78 11.73 4.08
CA ARG A 46 -3.49 12.27 4.56
C ARG A 46 -2.40 11.19 4.55
N LEU A 47 -2.26 10.47 3.42
CA LEU A 47 -1.52 9.21 3.35
C LEU A 47 -0.10 9.35 3.88
N ARG A 48 0.66 10.35 3.40
CA ARG A 48 2.03 10.60 3.86
C ARG A 48 2.09 10.82 5.39
N GLN A 49 1.11 11.53 5.96
CA GLN A 49 1.04 11.73 7.41
C GLN A 49 0.87 10.40 8.16
N ARG A 50 0.01 9.51 7.64
CA ARG A 50 -0.27 8.20 8.24
C ARG A 50 0.88 7.20 8.07
N HIS A 51 1.78 7.44 7.12
CA HIS A 51 2.95 6.61 6.88
C HIS A 51 4.22 7.07 7.63
N PHE A 52 4.24 8.31 8.18
CA PHE A 52 5.39 8.81 8.97
C PHE A 52 5.82 7.96 10.18
N PRO A 53 4.92 7.27 10.91
CA PRO A 53 5.33 6.43 12.03
C PRO A 53 6.18 5.21 11.63
N PHE A 54 6.26 4.88 10.34
CA PHE A 54 6.98 3.72 9.83
C PHE A 54 8.22 4.15 9.06
N VAL A 55 9.29 3.36 9.15
CA VAL A 55 10.50 3.55 8.34
C VAL A 55 10.24 2.94 6.97
N ILE A 56 10.09 3.78 5.95
CA ILE A 56 9.82 3.36 4.57
C ILE A 56 10.91 3.94 3.68
N GLY A 57 11.87 3.09 3.30
CA GLY A 57 12.87 3.34 2.28
C GLY A 57 12.50 2.68 0.95
N GLU A 58 13.48 2.65 0.03
CA GLU A 58 13.32 2.02 -1.28
C GLU A 58 13.08 0.51 -1.17
N LEU A 59 13.78 -0.17 -0.25
CA LEU A 59 13.64 -1.61 -0.04
C LEU A 59 12.20 -1.99 0.38
N GLU A 60 11.63 -1.29 1.35
CA GLU A 60 10.26 -1.53 1.83
C GLU A 60 9.25 -1.23 0.71
N ARG A 61 9.42 -0.13 -0.01
CA ARG A 61 8.56 0.23 -1.14
C ARG A 61 8.59 -0.83 -2.24
N ASP A 62 9.78 -1.32 -2.60
CA ASP A 62 9.93 -2.32 -3.66
C ASP A 62 9.39 -3.68 -3.25
N ARG A 63 9.63 -4.12 -2.00
CA ARG A 63 9.02 -5.34 -1.44
C ARG A 63 7.50 -5.23 -1.47
N TRP A 64 6.94 -4.07 -1.09
CA TRP A 64 5.50 -3.84 -1.15
C TRP A 64 4.96 -3.91 -2.58
N MET A 65 5.66 -3.31 -3.55
CA MET A 65 5.28 -3.36 -4.96
C MET A 65 5.29 -4.79 -5.52
N VAL A 66 6.21 -5.65 -5.11
CA VAL A 66 6.21 -7.08 -5.51
C VAL A 66 4.89 -7.75 -5.11
N HIS A 67 4.45 -7.61 -3.86
CA HIS A 67 3.18 -8.20 -3.40
C HIS A 67 1.97 -7.56 -4.08
N MET A 68 1.99 -6.24 -4.29
CA MET A 68 0.88 -5.53 -4.93
C MET A 68 0.71 -5.94 -6.40
N MET A 69 1.81 -6.07 -7.15
CA MET A 69 1.75 -6.49 -8.56
C MET A 69 1.32 -7.94 -8.70
N ALA A 70 1.77 -8.83 -7.80
CA ALA A 70 1.26 -10.20 -7.76
C ALA A 70 -0.27 -10.23 -7.54
N ALA A 71 -0.78 -9.42 -6.59
CA ALA A 71 -2.22 -9.31 -6.34
C ALA A 71 -3.00 -8.71 -7.52
N VAL A 72 -2.42 -7.75 -8.25
CA VAL A 72 -3.02 -7.22 -9.48
C VAL A 72 -3.08 -8.28 -10.56
N ASP A 73 -2.01 -9.05 -10.74
CA ASP A 73 -1.95 -10.11 -11.76
C ASP A 73 -2.95 -11.25 -11.47
N GLU A 74 -3.21 -11.58 -10.19
CA GLU A 74 -4.26 -12.54 -9.79
C GLU A 74 -5.67 -12.15 -10.26
N LEU A 75 -5.95 -10.85 -10.45
CA LEU A 75 -7.24 -10.39 -10.97
C LEU A 75 -7.41 -10.63 -12.47
N SER A 76 -6.35 -11.02 -13.17
CA SER A 76 -6.32 -11.16 -14.64
C SER A 76 -6.92 -9.96 -15.38
N PRO A 77 -6.51 -8.71 -15.07
CA PRO A 77 -7.05 -7.52 -15.70
C PRO A 77 -6.66 -7.45 -17.18
N ASN A 78 -7.45 -6.72 -17.98
CA ASN A 78 -6.99 -6.32 -19.30
C ASN A 78 -5.78 -5.37 -19.18
N GLU A 79 -5.03 -5.21 -20.28
CA GLU A 79 -3.79 -4.45 -20.30
C GLU A 79 -3.96 -2.99 -19.84
N THR A 80 -5.04 -2.32 -20.28
CA THR A 80 -5.34 -0.95 -19.88
C THR A 80 -5.51 -0.81 -18.36
N VAL A 81 -6.31 -1.69 -17.76
CA VAL A 81 -6.56 -1.69 -16.30
C VAL A 81 -5.27 -2.03 -15.54
N ARG A 82 -4.51 -3.02 -16.03
CA ARG A 82 -3.23 -3.40 -15.44
C ARG A 82 -2.25 -2.23 -15.43
N GLN A 83 -2.16 -1.50 -16.54
CA GLN A 83 -1.29 -0.34 -16.67
C GLN A 83 -1.70 0.77 -15.69
N GLN A 84 -2.99 1.13 -15.64
CA GLN A 84 -3.47 2.17 -14.73
C GLN A 84 -3.23 1.83 -13.26
N LEU A 85 -3.46 0.58 -12.86
CA LEU A 85 -3.15 0.11 -11.50
C LEU A 85 -1.65 0.19 -11.22
N THR A 86 -0.82 -0.28 -12.15
CA THR A 86 0.65 -0.25 -12.00
C THR A 86 1.17 1.17 -11.84
N GLU A 87 0.73 2.09 -12.70
CA GLU A 87 1.12 3.51 -12.66
C GLU A 87 0.72 4.16 -11.34
N TYR A 88 -0.53 3.95 -10.91
CA TYR A 88 -1.02 4.48 -9.64
C TYR A 88 -0.23 3.93 -8.44
N MET A 89 -0.08 2.61 -8.34
CA MET A 89 0.62 1.98 -7.22
C MET A 89 2.09 2.39 -7.17
N THR A 90 2.73 2.54 -8.32
CA THR A 90 4.12 3.03 -8.42
C THR A 90 4.23 4.46 -7.90
N MET A 91 3.37 5.37 -8.37
CA MET A 91 3.36 6.77 -7.92
C MET A 91 3.05 6.87 -6.42
N ALA A 92 1.98 6.21 -5.96
CA ALA A 92 1.52 6.29 -4.59
C ALA A 92 2.55 5.71 -3.59
N SER A 93 3.10 4.54 -3.88
CA SER A 93 4.10 3.90 -3.00
C SER A 93 5.40 4.71 -2.93
N THR A 94 5.85 5.27 -4.06
CA THR A 94 7.03 6.16 -4.09
C THR A 94 6.82 7.41 -3.24
N ALA A 95 5.62 8.00 -3.26
CA ALA A 95 5.30 9.18 -2.45
C ALA A 95 5.32 8.91 -0.93
N MET A 96 5.20 7.64 -0.51
CA MET A 96 5.24 7.24 0.90
C MET A 96 6.66 7.06 1.45
N ILE A 97 7.69 7.00 0.59
CA ILE A 97 9.09 6.94 1.05
C ILE A 97 9.40 8.14 1.94
N ASN A 98 9.94 7.84 3.12
CA ASN A 98 10.21 8.81 4.17
C ASN A 98 11.55 8.60 4.89
N SER A 99 12.31 7.56 4.53
CA SER A 99 13.64 7.26 5.04
C SER A 99 14.67 7.24 3.91
N PRO A 100 15.88 7.79 4.09
CA PRO A 100 16.94 7.71 3.09
C PRO A 100 17.38 6.25 2.89
N SER A 101 17.82 5.92 1.67
CA SER A 101 18.38 4.60 1.34
C SER A 101 19.59 4.32 2.24
N GLN A 102 19.60 3.15 2.89
CA GLN A 102 20.78 2.71 3.66
C GLN A 102 21.93 2.55 2.66
N THR A 103 22.94 3.42 2.78
CA THR A 103 24.19 3.25 2.02
C THR A 103 24.95 2.11 2.67
N ILE A 104 25.29 1.08 1.88
CA ILE A 104 26.15 -0.04 2.28
C ILE A 104 27.56 0.47 2.57
#